data_AF-A0A317QFM6-F1
#
_entry.id   AF-A0A317QFM6-F1
#
_cell.length_a   1.000
_cell.length_b   1.000
_cell.length_c   1.000
_cell.angle_alpha   90.00
_cell.angle_beta   90.00
_cell.angle_gamma   90.00
#
_symmetry.space_group_name_H-M   'P 1'
#
loop_
_entity.id
_entity.type
_entity.pdbx_description
1 polymer ?
#
loop_
_entity_poly.entity_id
_entity_poly.type
_entity_poly.pdbx_seq_one_letter_code
_entity_poly.pdbx_strand_id
1 'polypeptide(L)'
;MASPLGAELRRVHDSLRADLRALRSAAAGGTSPDARRTLPAHCLAFCAALTAHHTGEDAGAFPALAERFPELAPVLDKMAEDHVWISGILGRVEELAGELLDAGASPRLAGELEGLAAIVESHFSFEERRIAAALDRLPGTVALLGAGDGTP
;
A
#
# COMPACT_ATOMS: atom_id res chain seq x y z
N MET A 1 20.57 -13.13 15.05
CA MET A 1 19.95 -11.88 15.53
C MET A 1 18.61 -11.75 14.85
N ALA A 2 17.56 -11.32 15.54
CA ALA A 2 16.26 -11.07 14.91
C ALA A 2 16.43 -10.04 13.79
N SER A 3 15.86 -10.31 12.61
CA SER A 3 15.87 -9.38 11.49
C SER A 3 14.87 -8.26 11.79
N PRO A 4 15.11 -6.97 11.46
CA PRO A 4 14.19 -5.89 11.80
C PRO A 4 12.98 -5.79 10.84
N LEU A 5 12.58 -6.89 10.18
CA LEU A 5 11.61 -6.89 9.08
C LEU A 5 10.19 -6.51 9.54
N GLY A 6 9.76 -6.94 10.72
CA GLY A 6 8.47 -6.52 11.28
C GLY A 6 8.45 -5.03 11.63
N ALA A 7 9.60 -4.46 12.02
CA ALA A 7 9.73 -3.02 12.21
C ALA A 7 9.78 -2.26 10.89
N GLU A 8 10.34 -2.85 9.83
CA GLU A 8 10.34 -2.29 8.49
C GLU A 8 8.93 -2.25 7.88
N LEU A 9 8.16 -3.34 8.00
CA LEU A 9 6.76 -3.41 7.58
C LEU A 9 5.97 -2.22 8.15
N ARG A 10 6.04 -2.02 9.47
CA ARG A 10 5.37 -0.89 10.15
C ARG A 10 5.81 0.47 9.62
N ARG A 11 7.10 0.66 9.32
CA ARG A 11 7.59 1.93 8.75
C ARG A 11 7.02 2.19 7.35
N VAL A 12 6.98 1.16 6.50
CA VAL A 12 6.37 1.25 5.16
C VAL A 12 4.89 1.61 5.27
N HIS A 13 4.13 0.91 6.14
CA HIS A 13 2.72 1.22 6.38
C HIS A 13 2.51 2.64 6.91
N ASP A 14 3.32 3.09 7.85
CA ASP A 14 3.21 4.45 8.40
C ASP A 14 3.43 5.53 7.34
N SER A 15 4.35 5.30 6.40
CA SER A 15 4.57 6.16 5.24
C SER A 15 3.34 6.16 4.32
N LEU A 16 2.84 4.97 3.94
CA LEU A 16 1.67 4.83 3.06
C LEU A 16 0.41 5.46 3.68
N ARG A 17 0.21 5.29 5.00
CA ARG A 17 -0.86 5.96 5.75
C ARG A 17 -0.71 7.48 5.70
N ALA A 18 0.51 8.01 5.81
CA ALA A 18 0.76 9.45 5.76
C ALA A 18 0.46 10.02 4.37
N ASP A 19 0.92 9.36 3.31
CA ASP A 19 0.69 9.76 1.93
C ASP A 19 -0.81 9.73 1.60
N LEU A 20 -1.52 8.67 1.99
CA LEU A 20 -2.96 8.59 1.76
C LEU A 20 -3.76 9.67 2.50
N ARG A 21 -3.35 10.03 3.73
CA ARG A 21 -3.95 11.19 4.45
C ARG A 21 -3.72 12.50 3.70
N ALA A 22 -2.54 12.70 3.13
CA ALA A 22 -2.22 13.89 2.34
C ALA A 22 -3.06 13.95 1.05
N LEU A 23 -3.20 12.83 0.33
CA LEU A 23 -4.05 12.70 -0.86
C LEU A 23 -5.51 13.02 -0.56
N ARG A 24 -6.07 12.45 0.50
CA ARG A 24 -7.44 12.72 0.95
C ARG A 24 -7.67 14.19 1.27
N SER A 25 -6.73 14.81 2.00
CA SER A 25 -6.79 16.23 2.34
C SER A 25 -6.76 17.11 1.09
N ALA A 26 -5.92 16.75 0.11
CA ALA A 26 -5.83 17.46 -1.16
C ALA A 26 -7.11 17.34 -2.00
N ALA A 27 -7.66 16.13 -2.11
CA ALA A 27 -8.89 15.84 -2.86
C ALA A 27 -10.13 16.50 -2.25
N ALA A 28 -10.19 16.66 -0.92
CA ALA A 28 -11.29 17.35 -0.23
C ALA A 28 -11.31 18.88 -0.45
N GLY A 29 -10.35 19.45 -1.17
CA GLY A 29 -10.32 20.87 -1.52
C GLY A 29 -9.81 21.81 -0.41
N GLY A 30 -9.37 21.26 0.74
CA GLY A 30 -8.82 22.03 1.87
C GLY A 30 -7.36 22.47 1.69
N THR A 31 -6.80 22.40 0.48
CA THR A 31 -5.37 22.58 0.23
C THR A 31 -5.04 23.70 -0.75
N SER A 32 -3.76 24.11 -0.77
CA SER A 32 -3.25 25.16 -1.65
C SER A 32 -3.43 24.81 -3.13
N PRO A 33 -3.44 25.81 -4.03
CA PRO A 33 -3.47 25.57 -5.48
C PRO A 33 -2.31 24.69 -5.97
N ASP A 34 -1.13 24.77 -5.35
CA ASP A 34 0.02 23.91 -5.66
C ASP A 34 -0.28 22.43 -5.38
N ALA A 35 -0.83 22.13 -4.20
CA ALA A 35 -1.18 20.77 -3.82
C ALA A 35 -2.24 20.16 -4.76
N ARG A 36 -3.19 20.98 -5.23
CA ARG A 36 -4.18 20.56 -6.23
C ARG A 36 -3.56 20.26 -7.60
N ARG A 37 -2.57 21.04 -8.03
CA ARG A 37 -1.85 20.81 -9.30
C ARG A 37 -1.06 19.51 -9.30
N THR A 38 -0.48 19.13 -8.16
CA THR A 38 0.34 17.91 -8.05
C THR A 38 -0.47 16.66 -7.68
N LEU A 39 -1.77 16.80 -7.42
CA LEU A 39 -2.62 15.71 -6.94
C LEU A 39 -2.63 14.48 -7.88
N PRO A 40 -2.80 14.62 -9.22
CA PRO A 40 -2.76 13.45 -10.10
C PRO A 40 -1.45 12.66 -10.01
N ALA A 41 -0.31 13.36 -10.07
CA ALA A 41 1.01 12.73 -9.98
C ALA A 41 1.23 12.05 -8.62
N HIS A 42 0.75 12.66 -7.53
CA HIS A 42 0.82 12.07 -6.19
C HIS A 42 -0.06 10.81 -6.08
N CYS A 43 -1.27 10.80 -6.65
CA CYS A 43 -2.12 9.61 -6.70
C CYS A 43 -1.40 8.45 -7.40
N LEU A 44 -0.84 8.69 -8.59
CA LEU A 44 -0.13 7.66 -9.35
C LEU A 44 1.11 7.13 -8.60
N ALA A 45 1.89 8.01 -7.98
CA ALA A 45 3.05 7.61 -7.19
C ALA A 45 2.65 6.74 -5.97
N PHE A 46 1.57 7.11 -5.28
CA PHE A 46 1.03 6.33 -4.18
C PHE A 46 0.51 4.96 -4.64
N CYS A 47 -0.25 4.89 -5.74
CA CYS A 47 -0.74 3.64 -6.29
C CYS A 47 0.40 2.70 -6.69
N ALA A 48 1.46 3.24 -7.32
CA ALA A 48 2.67 2.48 -7.64
C ALA A 48 3.38 1.96 -6.38
N ALA A 49 3.53 2.81 -5.35
CA ALA A 49 4.18 2.42 -4.10
C ALA A 49 3.42 1.32 -3.35
N LEU A 50 2.10 1.45 -3.23
CA LEU A 50 1.27 0.44 -2.57
C LEU A 50 1.24 -0.88 -3.35
N THR A 51 1.20 -0.81 -4.67
CA THR A 51 1.29 -1.99 -5.54
C THR A 51 2.62 -2.71 -5.38
N ALA A 52 3.74 -1.96 -5.41
CA ALA A 52 5.07 -2.53 -5.22
C ALA A 52 5.23 -3.18 -3.84
N HIS A 53 4.65 -2.58 -2.80
CA HIS A 53 4.64 -3.13 -1.45
C HIS A 53 3.90 -4.48 -1.38
N HIS A 54 2.61 -4.51 -1.76
CA HIS A 54 1.81 -5.75 -1.71
C HIS A 54 2.39 -6.86 -2.60
N THR A 55 2.88 -6.52 -3.80
CA THR A 55 3.50 -7.53 -4.68
C THR A 55 4.82 -8.06 -4.11
N GLY A 56 5.58 -7.25 -3.38
CA GLY A 56 6.77 -7.70 -2.65
C GLY A 56 6.43 -8.70 -1.54
N GLU A 57 5.30 -8.49 -0.86
CA GLU A 57 4.80 -9.41 0.15
C GLU A 57 4.33 -10.73 -0.46
N ASP A 58 3.47 -10.66 -1.48
CA ASP A 58 2.92 -11.83 -2.18
C ASP A 58 4.02 -12.71 -2.78
N ALA A 59 5.02 -12.10 -3.41
CA ALA A 59 6.09 -12.83 -4.11
C ALA A 59 7.27 -13.21 -3.21
N GLY A 60 7.42 -12.57 -2.05
CA GLY A 60 8.60 -12.69 -1.20
C GLY A 60 8.28 -13.07 0.24
N ALA A 61 7.65 -12.15 0.98
CA ALA A 61 7.45 -12.31 2.43
C ALA A 61 6.49 -13.44 2.79
N PHE A 62 5.34 -13.54 2.11
CA PHE A 62 4.33 -14.54 2.41
C PHE A 62 4.83 -15.97 2.14
N PRO A 63 5.47 -16.30 1.01
CA PRO A 63 6.06 -17.62 0.80
C PRO A 63 7.11 -17.99 1.86
N ALA A 64 8.00 -17.06 2.22
CA ALA A 64 9.03 -17.30 3.23
C ALA A 64 8.43 -17.54 4.63
N LEU A 65 7.36 -16.81 4.98
CA LEU A 65 6.61 -17.02 6.21
C LEU A 65 5.89 -18.37 6.20
N ALA A 66 5.23 -18.74 5.10
CA ALA A 66 4.50 -20.00 4.98
C ALA A 66 5.43 -21.22 5.10
N GLU A 67 6.65 -21.14 4.54
CA GLU A 67 7.66 -22.21 4.68
C GLU A 67 8.10 -22.38 6.14
N ARG A 68 8.32 -21.26 6.86
CA ARG A 68 8.87 -21.30 8.22
C ARG A 68 7.81 -21.48 9.31
N PHE A 69 6.61 -20.98 9.07
CA PHE A 69 5.48 -20.95 9.99
C PHE A 69 4.21 -21.45 9.24
N PRO A 70 4.10 -22.76 8.94
CA PRO A 70 2.99 -23.30 8.17
C PRO A 70 1.61 -23.00 8.76
N GLU A 71 1.53 -22.76 10.07
CA GLU A 71 0.31 -22.34 10.77
C GLU A 71 -0.22 -20.97 10.33
N LEU A 72 0.61 -20.14 9.68
CA LEU A 72 0.21 -18.84 9.15
C LEU A 72 -0.40 -18.92 7.76
N ALA A 73 -0.27 -20.04 7.02
CA ALA A 73 -0.71 -20.12 5.63
C ALA A 73 -2.17 -19.64 5.40
N PRO A 74 -3.18 -20.04 6.20
CA PRO A 74 -4.55 -19.55 6.01
C PRO A 74 -4.72 -18.04 6.24
N VAL A 75 -3.83 -17.43 7.02
CA VAL A 75 -3.83 -15.98 7.29
C VAL A 75 -3.19 -15.22 6.14
N LEU A 76 -2.11 -15.77 5.58
CA LEU A 76 -1.41 -15.20 4.42
C LEU A 76 -2.27 -15.28 3.16
N ASP A 77 -2.97 -16.40 2.93
CA ASP A 77 -3.91 -16.56 1.80
C ASP A 77 -4.99 -15.48 1.84
N LYS A 78 -5.53 -15.20 3.04
CA LYS A 78 -6.52 -14.14 3.22
C LYS A 78 -5.96 -12.74 2.94
N MET A 79 -4.71 -12.47 3.32
CA MET A 79 -4.06 -11.18 3.02
C MET A 79 -3.83 -11.02 1.52
N ALA A 80 -3.41 -12.09 0.83
CA ALA A 80 -3.29 -12.08 -0.63
C ALA A 80 -4.65 -11.84 -1.34
N GLU A 81 -5.75 -12.39 -0.80
CA GLU A 81 -7.10 -12.04 -1.27
C GLU A 81 -7.41 -10.55 -1.08
N ASP A 82 -7.09 -9.98 0.10
CA ASP A 82 -7.26 -8.55 0.35
C ASP A 82 -6.44 -7.70 -0.66
N HIS A 83 -5.22 -8.13 -1.02
CA HIS A 83 -4.38 -7.44 -2.00
C HIS A 83 -5.04 -7.35 -3.38
N VAL A 84 -5.73 -8.41 -3.83
CA VAL A 84 -6.48 -8.40 -5.10
C VAL A 84 -7.60 -7.35 -5.06
N TRP A 85 -8.34 -7.27 -3.95
CA TRP A 85 -9.39 -6.25 -3.79
C TRP A 85 -8.82 -4.83 -3.76
N ILE A 86 -7.72 -4.63 -3.03
CA ILE A 86 -7.04 -3.33 -2.94
C ILE A 86 -6.50 -2.91 -4.32
N SER A 87 -5.87 -3.82 -5.06
CA SER A 87 -5.40 -3.56 -6.43
C SER A 87 -6.52 -3.08 -7.35
N GLY A 88 -7.70 -3.68 -7.26
CA GLY A 88 -8.87 -3.22 -8.02
C GLY A 88 -9.36 -1.81 -7.64
N ILE A 89 -9.18 -1.38 -6.38
CA ILE A 89 -9.44 0.00 -5.95
C ILE A 89 -8.37 0.95 -6.49
N LEU A 90 -7.10 0.54 -6.46
CA LEU A 90 -6.00 1.36 -6.96
C LEU A 90 -6.16 1.68 -8.45
N GLY A 91 -6.54 0.70 -9.27
CA GLY A 91 -6.82 0.94 -10.70
C GLY A 91 -7.91 2.01 -10.91
N ARG A 92 -8.96 2.02 -10.09
CA ARG A 92 -9.99 3.08 -10.14
C ARG A 92 -9.45 4.44 -9.70
N VAL A 93 -8.58 4.49 -8.69
CA VAL A 93 -7.93 5.74 -8.27
C VAL A 93 -7.03 6.28 -9.39
N GLU A 94 -6.30 5.42 -10.09
CA GLU A 94 -5.46 5.80 -11.23
C GLU A 94 -6.29 6.37 -12.38
N GLU A 95 -7.40 5.73 -12.74
CA GLU A 95 -8.36 6.24 -13.74
C GLU A 95 -8.88 7.63 -13.37
N LEU A 96 -9.34 7.80 -12.13
CA LEU A 96 -9.86 9.08 -11.63
C LEU A 96 -8.79 10.17 -11.54
N ALA A 97 -7.54 9.80 -11.25
CA ALA A 97 -6.40 10.71 -11.31
C ALA A 97 -6.10 11.15 -12.75
N GLY A 98 -6.24 10.25 -13.73
CA GLY A 98 -6.17 10.57 -15.15
C GLY A 98 -7.26 11.55 -15.58
N GLU A 99 -8.51 11.32 -15.18
CA GLU A 99 -9.61 12.27 -15.42
C GLU A 99 -9.32 13.65 -14.84
N LEU A 100 -8.79 13.71 -13.62
CA LEU A 100 -8.41 14.97 -12.99
C LEU A 100 -7.31 15.70 -13.78
N LEU A 101 -6.33 14.96 -14.30
CA LEU A 101 -5.25 15.51 -15.11
C LEU A 101 -5.76 16.08 -16.44
N ASP A 102 -6.64 15.33 -17.12
CA ASP A 102 -7.12 15.66 -18.47
C ASP A 102 -8.22 16.74 -18.47
N ALA A 103 -9.18 16.62 -17.55
CA ALA A 103 -10.37 17.49 -17.50
C ALA A 103 -10.31 18.55 -16.39
N GLY A 104 -9.29 18.51 -15.52
CA GLY A 104 -9.14 19.43 -14.39
C GLY A 104 -10.13 19.19 -13.24
N ALA A 105 -10.94 18.12 -13.32
CA ALA A 105 -11.89 17.74 -12.28
C ALA A 105 -12.14 16.22 -12.28
N SER A 106 -12.17 15.64 -11.07
CA SER A 106 -12.69 14.28 -10.85
C SER A 106 -13.52 14.25 -9.56
N PRO A 107 -14.86 14.46 -9.65
CA PRO A 107 -15.73 14.55 -8.48
C PRO A 107 -15.76 13.30 -7.60
N ARG A 108 -15.37 12.15 -8.16
CA ARG A 108 -15.41 10.84 -7.48
C ARG A 108 -14.10 10.51 -6.75
N LEU A 109 -12.98 11.16 -7.12
CA LEU A 109 -11.66 10.84 -6.56
C LEU A 109 -11.62 10.91 -5.04
N ALA A 110 -12.21 11.95 -4.45
CA ALA A 110 -12.25 12.10 -3.00
C ALA A 110 -12.96 10.91 -2.32
N GLY A 111 -14.11 10.48 -2.85
CA GLY A 111 -14.85 9.34 -2.31
C GLY A 111 -14.11 8.01 -2.45
N GLU A 112 -13.41 7.80 -3.57
CA GLU A 112 -12.63 6.57 -3.77
C GLU A 112 -11.42 6.51 -2.82
N LEU A 113 -10.74 7.63 -2.59
CA LEU A 113 -9.63 7.73 -1.62
C LEU A 113 -10.09 7.51 -0.17
N GLU A 114 -11.30 7.96 0.20
CA GLU A 114 -11.92 7.65 1.49
C GLU A 114 -12.17 6.15 1.66
N GLY A 115 -12.78 5.52 0.64
CA GLY A 115 -13.04 4.08 0.64
C GLY A 115 -11.76 3.25 0.73
N LEU A 116 -10.75 3.63 -0.06
CA LEU A 116 -9.43 3.00 -0.01
C LEU A 116 -8.82 3.11 1.39
N ALA A 117 -8.84 4.30 2.01
CA ALA A 117 -8.28 4.51 3.33
C ALA A 117 -8.90 3.62 4.42
N ALA A 118 -10.22 3.42 4.38
CA ALA A 118 -10.88 2.53 5.32
C ALA A 118 -10.41 1.07 5.18
N ILE A 119 -10.23 0.62 3.93
CA ILE A 119 -9.84 -0.75 3.61
C ILE A 119 -8.37 -0.99 3.97
N VAL A 120 -7.45 -0.14 3.50
CA VAL A 120 -6.01 -0.33 3.77
C VAL A 120 -5.66 -0.15 5.23
N GLU A 121 -6.36 0.72 5.98
CA GLU A 121 -6.13 0.84 7.42
C GLU A 121 -6.47 -0.46 8.15
N SER A 122 -7.62 -1.07 7.81
CA SER A 122 -8.00 -2.38 8.37
C SER A 122 -7.00 -3.46 8.00
N HIS A 123 -6.55 -3.47 6.74
CA HIS A 123 -5.60 -4.44 6.22
C HIS A 123 -4.23 -4.32 6.92
N PHE A 124 -3.58 -3.15 6.87
CA PHE A 124 -2.29 -2.91 7.54
C PHE A 124 -2.34 -3.23 9.03
N SER A 125 -3.39 -2.79 9.71
CA SER A 125 -3.60 -3.09 11.13
C SER A 125 -3.71 -4.60 11.40
N PHE A 126 -4.37 -5.35 10.53
CA PHE A 126 -4.48 -6.80 10.65
C PHE A 126 -3.12 -7.47 10.41
N GLU A 127 -2.44 -7.11 9.33
CA GLU A 127 -1.14 -7.66 8.98
C GLU A 127 -0.08 -7.46 10.06
N GLU A 128 0.12 -6.22 10.50
CA GLU A 128 1.10 -5.89 11.54
C GLU A 128 0.90 -6.73 12.80
N ARG A 129 -0.35 -6.94 13.22
CA ARG A 129 -0.69 -7.77 14.38
C ARG A 129 -0.43 -9.25 14.16
N ARG A 130 -0.60 -9.74 12.93
CA ARG A 130 -0.57 -11.18 12.64
C ARG A 130 0.83 -11.68 12.31
N ILE A 131 1.62 -10.90 11.56
CA ILE A 131 2.86 -11.42 10.97
C ILE A 131 4.13 -10.68 11.38
N ALA A 132 4.06 -9.46 11.93
CA ALA A 132 5.29 -8.68 12.18
C ALA A 132 6.29 -9.39 13.10
N ALA A 133 5.82 -10.06 14.16
CA ALA A 133 6.70 -10.83 15.04
C ALA A 133 7.28 -12.09 14.36
N ALA A 134 6.58 -12.66 13.38
CA ALA A 134 7.06 -13.79 12.59
C ALA A 134 8.11 -13.33 11.57
N LEU A 135 7.90 -12.16 10.95
CA LEU A 135 8.88 -11.51 10.07
C LEU A 135 10.20 -11.25 10.77
N ASP A 136 10.17 -10.79 12.02
CA ASP A 136 11.40 -10.54 12.80
C ASP A 136 12.25 -11.82 13.04
N ARG A 137 11.64 -12.99 12.85
CA ARG A 137 12.26 -14.31 13.05
C ARG A 137 12.73 -14.95 11.74
N LEU A 138 12.52 -14.32 10.59
CA LEU A 138 13.05 -14.80 9.32
C LEU A 138 14.55 -14.53 9.21
N PRO A 139 15.35 -15.48 8.68
CA PRO A 139 16.75 -15.25 8.36
C PRO A 139 16.90 -14.49 7.04
N GLY A 140 17.61 -13.35 7.04
CA GLY A 140 17.99 -12.61 5.82
C GLY A 140 17.14 -11.39 5.49
N THR A 141 17.33 -10.85 4.30
CA THR A 141 16.58 -9.72 3.71
C THR A 141 15.49 -10.26 2.78
N VAL A 142 14.24 -10.10 3.19
CA VAL A 142 13.08 -10.16 2.30
C VAL A 142 12.77 -8.72 1.88
N ALA A 143 12.60 -8.49 0.58
CA ALA A 143 12.21 -7.17 0.09
C ALA A 143 10.70 -6.97 0.34
N LEU A 144 10.35 -6.13 1.32
CA LEU A 144 8.98 -5.69 1.63
C LEU A 144 8.48 -4.57 0.70
N LEU A 145 9.42 -3.96 -0.01
CA LEU A 145 9.16 -3.12 -1.17
C LEU A 145 9.57 -3.97 -2.35
N GLY A 146 8.63 -4.33 -3.23
CA GLY A 146 8.93 -5.00 -4.49
C GLY A 146 10.13 -4.32 -5.13
N ALA A 147 11.11 -5.11 -5.58
CA ALA A 147 12.27 -4.58 -6.27
C ALA A 147 11.78 -3.94 -7.58
N GLY A 148 11.41 -2.67 -7.52
CA GLY A 148 11.35 -1.80 -8.68
C GLY A 148 12.79 -1.67 -9.15
N ASP A 149 13.10 -2.39 -10.22
CA ASP A 149 14.29 -2.24 -11.03
C ASP A 149 14.30 -0.83 -11.64
N GLY A 150 14.65 0.15 -10.81
CA GLY A 150 15.14 1.44 -11.24
C GLY A 150 16.44 1.23 -12.02
N THR A 151 16.30 1.05 -13.32
CA THR A 151 17.38 1.26 -14.28
C THR A 151 17.16 2.64 -14.91
N PRO A 152 18.20 3.49 -14.99
CA PRO A 152 18.08 4.91 -15.34
C PRO A 152 17.50 5.17 -16.73
#